data_AF-A0A7V1Z6X4-F1
#
_entry.id   AF-A0A7V1Z6X4-F1
#
_cell.length_a   1.000
_cell.length_b   1.000
_cell.length_c   1.000
_cell.angle_alpha   90.00
_cell.angle_beta   90.00
_cell.angle_gamma   90.00
#
_symmetry.space_group_name_H-M   'P 1'
#
loop_
_entity.id
_entity.type
_entity.pdbx_description
1 polymer ?
#
loop_
_entity_poly.entity_id
_entity_poly.type
_entity_poly.pdbx_seq_one_letter_code
_entity_poly.pdbx_strand_id
1 'polypeptide(L)'
;MTAHSQRGVQVIPTGPDCPPAPTTLWRLASGWKTLSGILVLIALPCGGLWIHHTFLSSNFHVVIPSKVYRSAQLQPDALARVVQEYSLRSVINLRGCCPGFDWYEQERQVLERLNVRQYDIRLSYKAPPPAPELRKLIHVLLECEKPALLHCRRGADRTGLASALALLLEGQTLKIARREFSLRYGWFAMGGPERLVKVLDWYEDWLAKTNTTSSKETLIAWVSQHYKPGHLWAEIEPLAVPQRWQVGQAAAGRFRVYNRSDFSWEFRISPRRGVHLRAWLLPKDIAISDPAQLDGLPTDAAGFFDVTVPPGGSLELTLPLPRSDQAGRFLLLVDLVDACDGPFGIYGSPTFRRWIAIE
;
A
#
# COMPACT_ATOMS: atom_id res chain seq x y z
N MET A 1 -51.88 -3.71 -111.02
CA MET A 1 -50.96 -4.86 -111.08
C MET A 1 -49.63 -4.42 -110.48
N THR A 2 -49.43 -4.70 -109.20
CA THR A 2 -48.20 -4.50 -108.42
C THR A 2 -48.46 -5.28 -107.13
N ALA A 3 -47.74 -6.32 -106.74
CA ALA A 3 -46.30 -6.51 -106.51
C ALA A 3 -46.19 -6.99 -105.06
N HIS A 4 -45.64 -8.19 -104.87
CA HIS A 4 -44.66 -8.59 -103.84
C HIS A 4 -44.83 -10.04 -103.37
N SER A 5 -43.73 -10.79 -103.45
CA SER A 5 -43.48 -12.12 -102.88
C SER A 5 -42.00 -12.12 -102.45
N GLN A 6 -41.70 -12.00 -101.15
CA GLN A 6 -41.37 -13.04 -100.16
C GLN A 6 -40.13 -13.90 -100.51
N ARG A 7 -39.00 -13.68 -99.80
CA ARG A 7 -38.40 -14.44 -98.64
C ARG A 7 -37.66 -15.72 -99.11
N GLY A 8 -36.50 -16.14 -98.61
CA GLY A 8 -35.54 -15.70 -97.58
C GLY A 8 -34.11 -16.04 -98.06
N VAL A 9 -33.00 -15.80 -97.35
CA VAL A 9 -32.56 -16.30 -96.04
C VAL A 9 -31.42 -15.39 -95.58
N GLN A 10 -31.36 -14.97 -94.31
CA GLN A 10 -30.13 -14.42 -93.72
C GLN A 10 -29.97 -14.76 -92.23
N VAL A 11 -28.70 -14.78 -91.85
CA VAL A 11 -28.03 -15.42 -90.73
C VAL A 11 -28.17 -14.63 -89.41
N ILE A 12 -28.15 -15.35 -88.29
CA ILE A 12 -28.25 -14.87 -86.91
C ILE A 12 -26.98 -14.11 -86.47
N PRO A 13 -27.12 -12.99 -85.72
CA PRO A 13 -26.11 -12.58 -84.76
C PRO A 13 -26.64 -12.55 -83.31
N THR A 14 -25.77 -12.95 -82.40
CA THR A 14 -25.86 -13.01 -80.93
C THR A 14 -26.04 -11.62 -80.30
N GLY A 15 -26.99 -11.49 -79.36
CA GLY A 15 -27.23 -10.24 -78.61
C GLY A 15 -26.29 -10.02 -77.41
N PRO A 16 -26.23 -8.79 -76.84
CA PRO A 16 -25.40 -8.47 -75.69
C PRO A 16 -26.16 -8.58 -74.34
N ASP A 17 -25.50 -9.26 -73.40
CA ASP A 17 -25.39 -9.06 -71.95
C ASP A 17 -26.50 -8.37 -71.12
N CYS A 18 -27.03 -9.14 -70.17
CA CYS A 18 -27.87 -8.69 -69.05
C CYS A 18 -26.99 -8.31 -67.83
N PRO A 19 -27.22 -7.19 -67.13
CA PRO A 19 -26.42 -6.83 -65.95
C PRO A 19 -26.84 -7.63 -64.69
N PRO A 20 -25.90 -7.99 -63.80
CA PRO A 20 -26.22 -8.69 -62.56
C PRO A 20 -26.79 -7.74 -61.49
N ALA A 21 -27.64 -8.28 -60.61
CA ALA A 21 -28.27 -7.56 -59.50
C ALA A 21 -27.27 -7.04 -58.45
N PRO A 22 -27.53 -5.89 -57.79
CA PRO A 22 -26.60 -5.31 -56.82
C PRO A 22 -26.56 -6.11 -55.51
N THR A 23 -25.37 -6.51 -55.09
CA THR A 23 -25.11 -7.23 -53.84
C THR A 23 -25.06 -6.28 -52.64
N THR A 24 -26.05 -6.38 -51.77
CA THR A 24 -26.20 -5.65 -50.49
C THR A 24 -25.27 -6.17 -49.39
N LEU A 25 -23.97 -6.34 -49.66
CA LEU A 25 -22.99 -6.78 -48.66
C LEU A 25 -21.95 -5.71 -48.28
N TRP A 26 -21.88 -4.59 -49.01
CA TRP A 26 -20.89 -3.53 -48.77
C TRP A 26 -21.24 -2.54 -47.65
N ARG A 27 -22.42 -2.63 -47.04
CA ARG A 27 -22.87 -1.68 -46.01
C ARG A 27 -22.50 -2.05 -44.56
N LEU A 28 -22.02 -3.25 -44.29
CA LEU A 28 -21.68 -3.69 -42.92
C LEU A 28 -20.19 -3.47 -42.56
N ALA A 29 -19.28 -3.50 -43.53
CA ALA A 29 -17.84 -3.34 -43.29
C ALA A 29 -17.39 -1.88 -43.02
N SER A 30 -18.15 -0.88 -43.49
CA SER A 30 -17.86 0.55 -43.27
C SER A 30 -18.31 1.03 -41.88
N GLY A 31 -19.28 0.37 -41.25
CA GLY A 31 -19.75 0.67 -39.90
C GLY A 31 -18.71 0.37 -38.82
N TRP A 32 -17.89 -0.67 -38.97
CA TRP A 32 -16.91 -1.05 -37.95
C TRP A 32 -15.67 -0.14 -37.94
N LYS A 33 -15.24 0.36 -39.11
CA LYS A 33 -14.13 1.32 -39.20
C LYS A 33 -14.52 2.69 -38.66
N THR A 34 -15.77 3.11 -38.88
CA THR A 34 -16.31 4.37 -38.36
C THR A 34 -16.61 4.30 -36.85
N LEU A 35 -17.18 3.19 -36.34
CA LEU A 35 -17.33 2.97 -34.90
C LEU A 35 -15.98 2.90 -34.17
N SER A 36 -14.97 2.25 -34.76
CA SER A 36 -13.62 2.17 -34.17
C SER A 36 -12.94 3.56 -34.14
N GLY A 37 -13.09 4.36 -35.20
CA GLY A 37 -12.60 5.74 -35.22
C GLY A 37 -13.27 6.64 -34.16
N ILE A 38 -14.59 6.51 -33.98
CA ILE A 38 -15.35 7.25 -32.95
C ILE A 38 -14.94 6.82 -31.53
N LEU A 39 -14.75 5.52 -31.31
CA LEU A 39 -14.28 4.99 -30.02
C LEU A 39 -12.90 5.53 -29.66
N VAL A 40 -11.96 5.61 -30.61
CA VAL A 40 -10.63 6.20 -30.38
C VAL A 40 -10.73 7.71 -30.13
N LEU A 41 -11.56 8.44 -30.88
CA LEU A 41 -11.79 9.87 -30.71
C LEU A 41 -12.44 10.24 -29.38
N ILE A 42 -13.19 9.34 -28.73
CA ILE A 42 -13.75 9.55 -27.40
C ILE A 42 -12.78 9.03 -26.32
N ALA A 43 -12.19 7.86 -26.52
CA ALA A 43 -11.30 7.22 -25.54
C ALA A 43 -10.02 8.04 -25.29
N LEU A 44 -9.45 8.69 -26.30
CA LEU A 44 -8.23 9.50 -26.14
C LEU A 44 -8.46 10.75 -25.27
N PRO A 45 -9.47 11.61 -25.53
CA PRO A 45 -9.80 12.74 -24.64
C PRO A 45 -10.24 12.28 -23.24
N CYS A 46 -11.07 11.24 -23.14
CA CYS A 46 -11.49 10.71 -21.83
C CYS A 46 -10.29 10.16 -21.04
N GLY A 47 -9.38 9.45 -21.71
CA GLY A 47 -8.13 8.98 -21.13
C GLY A 47 -7.22 10.13 -20.70
N GLY A 48 -7.08 11.17 -21.53
CA GLY A 48 -6.31 12.37 -21.21
C GLY A 48 -6.87 13.14 -20.01
N LEU A 49 -8.18 13.33 -19.95
CA LEU A 49 -8.87 13.95 -18.81
C LEU A 49 -8.71 13.13 -17.53
N TRP A 50 -8.82 11.80 -17.62
CA TRP A 50 -8.60 10.93 -16.47
C TRP A 50 -7.15 10.96 -15.99
N ILE A 51 -6.16 10.93 -16.89
CA ILE A 51 -4.73 11.08 -16.57
C ILE A 51 -4.49 12.43 -15.89
N HIS A 52 -5.04 13.51 -16.45
CA HIS A 52 -4.88 14.85 -15.88
C HIS A 52 -5.49 14.94 -14.49
N HIS A 53 -6.74 14.50 -14.31
CA HIS A 53 -7.43 14.55 -13.02
C HIS A 53 -6.72 13.69 -11.95
N THR A 54 -6.21 12.53 -12.35
CA THR A 54 -5.67 11.54 -11.41
C THR A 54 -4.20 11.80 -11.07
N PHE A 55 -3.41 12.31 -12.01
CA PHE A 55 -1.97 12.45 -11.85
C PHE A 55 -1.44 13.87 -11.92
N LEU A 56 -2.20 14.80 -12.49
CA LEU A 56 -1.79 16.20 -12.66
C LEU A 56 -2.64 17.19 -11.84
N SER A 57 -3.77 16.76 -11.29
CA SER A 57 -4.64 17.56 -10.44
C SER A 57 -4.72 17.02 -9.00
N SER A 58 -5.75 17.44 -8.26
CA SER A 58 -5.99 17.12 -6.86
C SER A 58 -6.39 15.67 -6.59
N ASN A 59 -6.76 14.86 -7.60
CA ASN A 59 -7.35 13.53 -7.41
C ASN A 59 -8.43 13.51 -6.30
N PHE A 60 -9.25 14.56 -6.25
CA PHE A 60 -10.23 14.77 -5.18
C PHE A 60 -11.51 13.98 -5.44
N HIS A 61 -11.98 13.22 -4.46
CA HIS A 61 -13.22 12.43 -4.56
C HIS A 61 -13.94 12.34 -3.22
N VAL A 62 -15.26 12.11 -3.29
CA VAL A 62 -16.08 11.76 -2.14
C VAL A 62 -15.91 10.27 -1.85
N VAL A 63 -15.61 9.92 -0.60
CA VAL A 63 -15.59 8.51 -0.12
C VAL A 63 -16.91 8.20 0.56
N ILE A 64 -17.28 8.99 1.56
CA ILE A 64 -18.56 8.90 2.28
C ILE A 64 -19.21 10.29 2.20
N PRO A 65 -20.39 10.43 1.59
CA PRO A 65 -21.06 11.72 1.40
C PRO A 65 -21.12 12.53 2.69
N SER A 66 -20.68 13.79 2.61
CA SER A 66 -20.66 14.77 3.71
C SER A 66 -19.85 14.37 4.95
N LYS A 67 -19.08 13.27 4.91
CA LYS A 67 -18.28 12.80 6.05
C LYS A 67 -16.81 12.62 5.72
N VAL A 68 -16.48 11.97 4.60
CA VAL A 68 -15.11 11.61 4.26
C VAL A 68 -14.83 11.86 2.79
N TYR A 69 -13.78 12.63 2.55
CA TYR A 69 -13.24 12.95 1.23
C TYR A 69 -11.83 12.38 1.10
N ARG A 70 -11.35 12.23 -0.13
CA ARG A 70 -9.98 11.80 -0.43
C ARG A 70 -9.34 12.70 -1.47
N SER A 71 -8.02 12.88 -1.41
CA SER A 71 -7.27 13.62 -2.43
C SER A 71 -5.80 13.21 -2.52
N ALA A 72 -5.13 13.65 -3.60
CA ALA A 72 -3.70 13.90 -3.62
C ALA A 72 -3.36 15.05 -2.67
N GLN A 73 -2.07 15.27 -2.46
CA GLN A 73 -1.64 16.41 -1.65
C GLN A 73 -1.96 17.71 -2.37
N LEU A 74 -2.70 18.58 -1.69
CA LEU A 74 -3.13 19.86 -2.22
C LEU A 74 -2.04 20.91 -1.97
N GLN A 75 -1.90 21.84 -2.91
CA GLN A 75 -1.14 23.06 -2.67
C GLN A 75 -1.90 23.98 -1.70
N PRO A 76 -1.23 24.90 -0.99
CA PRO A 76 -1.82 25.71 0.08
C PRO A 76 -3.15 26.40 -0.30
N ASP A 77 -3.21 27.07 -1.45
CA ASP A 77 -4.42 27.77 -1.91
C ASP A 77 -5.55 26.81 -2.29
N ALA A 78 -5.20 25.64 -2.84
CA ALA A 78 -6.19 24.61 -3.16
C ALA A 78 -6.73 23.96 -1.87
N LEU A 79 -5.87 23.73 -0.88
CA LEU A 79 -6.27 23.22 0.43
C LEU A 79 -7.22 24.19 1.13
N ALA A 80 -6.87 25.48 1.17
CA ALA A 80 -7.72 26.49 1.78
C ALA A 80 -9.11 26.57 1.15
N ARG A 81 -9.19 26.53 -0.19
CA ARG A 81 -10.46 26.49 -0.93
C ARG A 81 -11.27 25.24 -0.59
N VAL A 82 -10.67 24.06 -0.64
CA VAL A 82 -11.36 22.79 -0.35
C VAL A 82 -11.85 22.74 1.10
N VAL A 83 -11.05 23.24 2.06
CA VAL A 83 -11.47 23.35 3.46
C VAL A 83 -12.72 24.19 3.61
N GLN A 84 -12.77 25.36 2.95
CA GLN A 84 -13.93 26.25 3.02
C GLN A 84 -15.15 25.68 2.28
N GLU A 85 -14.96 25.19 1.05
CA GLU A 85 -16.02 24.66 0.20
C GLU A 85 -16.72 23.45 0.82
N TYR A 86 -15.95 22.52 1.40
CA TYR A 86 -16.49 21.31 2.01
C TYR A 86 -16.60 21.39 3.54
N SER A 87 -16.35 22.57 4.12
CA SER A 87 -16.39 22.82 5.57
C SER A 87 -15.60 21.77 6.37
N LEU A 88 -14.40 21.43 5.90
CA LEU A 88 -13.58 20.38 6.50
C LEU A 88 -13.19 20.74 7.93
N ARG A 89 -13.27 19.74 8.82
CA ARG A 89 -12.92 19.85 10.24
C ARG A 89 -11.63 19.13 10.59
N SER A 90 -11.28 18.12 9.78
CA SER A 90 -10.07 17.33 9.96
C SER A 90 -9.37 17.05 8.63
N VAL A 91 -8.04 16.98 8.67
CA VAL A 91 -7.20 16.46 7.58
C VAL A 91 -6.34 15.33 8.14
N ILE A 92 -6.36 14.18 7.46
CA ILE A 92 -5.59 12.99 7.83
C ILE A 92 -4.47 12.83 6.80
N ASN A 93 -3.26 13.20 7.20
CA ASN A 93 -2.05 13.11 6.40
C ASN A 93 -1.42 11.72 6.57
N LEU A 94 -1.53 10.91 5.51
CA LEU A 94 -1.03 9.54 5.48
C LEU A 94 0.45 9.44 5.08
N ARG A 95 1.13 10.58 4.87
CA ARG A 95 2.59 10.65 4.67
C ARG A 95 3.35 10.65 6.00
N GLY A 96 2.65 10.89 7.11
CA GLY A 96 3.23 11.07 8.44
C GLY A 96 3.79 12.48 8.66
N CYS A 97 4.21 12.72 9.89
CA CYS A 97 4.86 13.96 10.30
C CYS A 97 6.20 14.11 9.57
N CYS A 98 6.42 15.26 8.92
CA CYS A 98 7.63 15.56 8.14
C CYS A 98 8.12 17.00 8.41
N PRO A 99 8.55 17.34 9.65
CA PRO A 99 9.01 18.68 9.98
C PRO A 99 10.19 19.10 9.10
N GLY A 100 10.23 20.38 8.74
CA GLY A 100 11.30 20.95 7.91
C GLY A 100 11.15 20.67 6.40
N PHE A 101 10.09 19.98 5.97
CA PHE A 101 9.72 19.93 4.56
C PHE A 101 8.70 21.03 4.25
N ASP A 102 8.99 21.89 3.27
CA ASP A 102 8.14 23.04 2.90
C ASP A 102 6.66 22.66 2.74
N TRP A 103 6.40 21.54 2.07
CA TRP A 103 5.05 21.08 1.79
C TRP A 103 4.26 20.73 3.06
N TYR A 104 4.93 20.22 4.09
CA TYR A 104 4.33 19.84 5.37
C TYR A 104 4.09 21.06 6.24
N GLU A 105 5.06 21.97 6.29
CA GLU A 105 4.93 23.22 7.03
C GLU A 105 3.83 24.12 6.45
N GLN A 106 3.74 24.21 5.12
CA GLN A 106 2.70 24.98 4.46
C GLN A 106 1.30 24.40 4.70
N GLU A 107 1.16 23.06 4.64
CA GLU A 107 -0.10 22.38 4.98
C GLU A 107 -0.53 22.69 6.42
N ARG A 108 0.39 22.52 7.39
CA ARG A 108 0.13 22.85 8.79
C ARG A 108 -0.30 24.30 8.97
N GLN A 109 0.42 25.25 8.36
CA GLN A 109 0.11 26.68 8.48
C GLN A 109 -1.28 27.02 7.93
N VAL A 110 -1.68 26.43 6.80
CA VAL A 110 -3.03 26.65 6.24
C VAL A 110 -4.10 26.09 7.18
N LEU A 111 -3.91 24.86 7.67
CA LEU A 111 -4.88 24.21 8.54
C LEU A 111 -5.01 24.89 9.90
N GLU A 112 -3.90 25.37 10.47
CA GLU A 112 -3.89 26.14 11.71
C GLU A 112 -4.65 27.47 11.55
N ARG A 113 -4.39 28.22 10.46
CA ARG A 113 -5.11 29.47 10.17
C ARG A 113 -6.62 29.27 9.99
N LEU A 114 -7.03 28.11 9.49
CA LEU A 114 -8.43 27.76 9.26
C LEU A 114 -9.06 26.98 10.42
N ASN A 115 -8.33 26.80 11.54
CA ASN A 115 -8.77 26.03 12.70
C ASN A 115 -9.23 24.59 12.35
N VAL A 116 -8.50 23.93 11.46
CA VAL A 116 -8.73 22.54 11.03
C VAL A 116 -7.68 21.63 11.65
N ARG A 117 -8.10 20.50 12.20
CA ARG A 117 -7.19 19.59 12.90
C ARG A 117 -6.47 18.67 11.92
N GLN A 118 -5.13 18.66 11.97
CA GLN A 118 -4.32 17.71 11.24
C GLN A 118 -4.01 16.47 12.09
N TYR A 119 -4.15 15.27 11.50
CA TYR A 119 -3.75 14.00 12.07
C TYR A 119 -2.68 13.34 11.19
N ASP A 120 -1.48 13.19 11.71
CA ASP A 120 -0.36 12.57 10.99
C ASP A 120 -0.28 11.08 11.27
N ILE A 121 -0.37 10.26 10.23
CA ILE A 121 -0.26 8.80 10.26
C ILE A 121 0.77 8.38 9.23
N ARG A 122 1.83 7.70 9.67
CA ARG A 122 2.95 7.35 8.80
C ARG A 122 2.69 6.01 8.13
N LEU A 123 2.16 6.05 6.91
CA LEU A 123 2.03 4.86 6.08
C LEU A 123 3.11 4.85 4.99
N SER A 124 3.74 3.69 4.80
CA SER A 124 4.54 3.40 3.61
C SER A 124 3.62 3.12 2.43
N TYR A 125 4.04 3.49 1.22
CA TYR A 125 3.34 3.09 -0.01
C TYR A 125 3.82 1.73 -0.53
N LYS A 126 4.93 1.21 0.02
CA LYS A 126 5.60 -0.02 -0.41
C LYS A 126 5.53 -1.14 0.61
N ALA A 127 5.06 -0.88 1.82
CA ALA A 127 5.00 -1.87 2.89
C ALA A 127 3.61 -1.85 3.54
N PRO A 128 3.16 -2.97 4.12
CA PRO A 128 1.98 -3.00 4.95
C PRO A 128 2.08 -1.99 6.10
N PRO A 129 0.95 -1.43 6.57
CA PRO A 129 0.96 -0.57 7.75
C PRO A 129 1.55 -1.28 8.97
N PRO A 130 2.41 -0.63 9.75
CA PRO A 130 2.69 -1.07 11.11
C PRO A 130 1.40 -1.24 11.91
N ALA A 131 1.30 -2.28 12.76
CA ALA A 131 0.16 -2.48 13.64
C ALA A 131 -0.18 -1.24 14.52
N PRO A 132 0.79 -0.53 15.14
CA PRO A 132 0.48 0.70 15.87
C PRO A 132 -0.11 1.82 14.98
N GLU A 133 0.40 2.00 13.76
CA GLU A 133 -0.10 3.02 12.83
C GLU A 133 -1.49 2.66 12.28
N LEU A 134 -1.76 1.37 12.02
CA LEU A 134 -3.09 0.92 11.60
C LEU A 134 -4.13 1.11 12.71
N ARG A 135 -3.78 0.79 13.96
CA ARG A 135 -4.64 1.08 15.13
C ARG A 135 -4.89 2.58 15.27
N LYS A 136 -3.86 3.41 15.13
CA LYS A 136 -3.97 4.87 15.13
C LYS A 136 -4.92 5.36 14.03
N LEU A 137 -4.84 4.79 12.83
CA LEU A 137 -5.74 5.14 11.73
C LEU A 137 -7.20 4.80 12.03
N ILE A 138 -7.48 3.59 12.54
CA ILE A 138 -8.84 3.22 12.95
C ILE A 138 -9.37 4.18 14.02
N HIS A 139 -8.57 4.46 15.04
CA HIS A 139 -8.95 5.40 16.10
C HIS A 139 -9.25 6.81 15.56
N VAL A 140 -8.37 7.36 14.70
CA VAL A 140 -8.59 8.68 14.09
C VAL A 140 -9.82 8.67 13.19
N LEU A 141 -10.05 7.63 12.41
CA LEU A 141 -11.23 7.54 11.54
C LEU A 141 -12.54 7.54 12.33
N LEU A 142 -12.55 6.95 13.53
CA LEU A 142 -13.69 6.93 14.45
C LEU A 142 -13.92 8.27 15.15
N GLU A 143 -12.87 8.90 15.66
CA GLU A 143 -12.98 10.02 16.61
C GLU A 143 -12.80 11.40 15.98
N CYS A 144 -12.18 11.51 14.80
CA CYS A 144 -11.95 12.83 14.21
C CYS A 144 -13.26 13.54 13.84
N GLU A 145 -13.28 14.86 14.02
CA GLU A 145 -14.40 15.70 13.58
C GLU A 145 -14.58 15.58 12.06
N LYS A 146 -15.82 15.34 11.63
CA LYS A 146 -16.22 15.27 10.23
C LYS A 146 -16.80 16.63 9.78
N PRO A 147 -16.69 16.99 8.49
CA PRO A 147 -16.10 16.20 7.41
C PRO A 147 -14.57 16.16 7.43
N ALA A 148 -14.00 15.03 7.06
CA ALA A 148 -12.55 14.79 7.09
C ALA A 148 -11.98 14.52 5.69
N LEU A 149 -10.76 15.02 5.41
CA LEU A 149 -10.03 14.75 4.17
C LEU A 149 -8.89 13.76 4.41
N LEU A 150 -8.86 12.68 3.64
CA LEU A 150 -7.76 11.71 3.59
C LEU A 150 -6.82 12.05 2.44
N HIS A 151 -5.52 12.22 2.71
CA HIS A 151 -4.57 12.42 1.60
C HIS A 151 -3.24 11.72 1.82
N CYS A 152 -2.55 11.50 0.70
CA CYS A 152 -1.15 11.14 0.65
C CYS A 152 -0.49 11.93 -0.50
N ARG A 153 0.63 11.47 -1.07
CA ARG A 153 1.27 12.19 -2.18
C ARG A 153 0.36 12.31 -3.43
N ARG A 154 -0.21 11.19 -3.89
CA ARG A 154 -1.03 11.12 -5.12
C ARG A 154 -2.50 10.81 -4.88
N GLY A 155 -2.89 10.55 -3.63
CA GLY A 155 -4.27 10.20 -3.31
C GLY A 155 -4.70 8.82 -3.77
N ALA A 156 -3.75 7.94 -4.15
CA ALA A 156 -4.02 6.61 -4.69
C ALA A 156 -3.81 5.51 -3.65
N ASP A 157 -2.56 5.24 -3.26
CA ASP A 157 -2.18 4.01 -2.55
C ASP A 157 -2.59 4.00 -1.06
N ARG A 158 -1.95 4.85 -0.26
CA ARG A 158 -2.22 4.97 1.19
C ARG A 158 -3.61 5.49 1.45
N THR A 159 -4.02 6.47 0.65
CA THR A 159 -5.37 7.03 0.66
C THR A 159 -6.41 5.99 0.30
N GLY A 160 -6.12 5.08 -0.65
CA GLY A 160 -6.99 3.96 -0.99
C GLY A 160 -7.23 3.04 0.20
N LEU A 161 -6.18 2.68 0.94
CA LEU A 161 -6.32 1.89 2.16
C LEU A 161 -7.16 2.61 3.22
N ALA A 162 -6.86 3.87 3.51
CA ALA A 162 -7.60 4.63 4.52
C ALA A 162 -9.08 4.81 4.13
N SER A 163 -9.37 5.03 2.85
CA SER A 163 -10.73 5.18 2.33
C SER A 163 -11.49 3.85 2.43
N ALA A 164 -10.85 2.73 2.09
CA ALA A 164 -11.40 1.39 2.24
C ALA A 164 -11.78 1.09 3.69
N LEU A 165 -10.88 1.39 4.64
CA LEU A 165 -11.13 1.20 6.07
C LEU A 165 -12.27 2.12 6.58
N ALA A 166 -12.33 3.37 6.12
CA ALA A 166 -13.42 4.27 6.46
C ALA A 166 -14.78 3.72 6.00
N LEU A 167 -14.87 3.16 4.79
CA LEU A 167 -16.09 2.52 4.29
C LEU A 167 -16.48 1.29 5.12
N LEU A 168 -15.52 0.44 5.49
CA LEU A 168 -15.79 -0.73 6.34
C LEU A 168 -16.28 -0.32 7.73
N LEU A 169 -15.74 0.75 8.31
CA LEU A 169 -16.20 1.30 9.60
C LEU A 169 -17.63 1.88 9.53
N GLU A 170 -18.10 2.28 8.34
CA GLU A 170 -19.49 2.66 8.05
C GLU A 170 -20.36 1.46 7.61
N GLY A 171 -19.87 0.22 7.78
CA GLY A 171 -20.63 -1.01 7.51
C GLY A 171 -20.72 -1.41 6.04
N GLN A 172 -19.91 -0.81 5.16
CA GLN A 172 -19.84 -1.25 3.76
C GLN A 172 -19.17 -2.62 3.62
N THR A 173 -19.42 -3.30 2.51
CA THR A 173 -18.82 -4.62 2.24
C THR A 173 -17.35 -4.52 1.82
N LEU A 174 -16.58 -5.58 2.04
CA LEU A 174 -15.21 -5.74 1.51
C LEU A 174 -15.14 -5.50 0.00
N LYS A 175 -16.14 -5.96 -0.76
CA LYS A 175 -16.23 -5.74 -2.21
C LYS A 175 -16.29 -4.24 -2.56
N ILE A 176 -17.01 -3.44 -1.79
CA ILE A 176 -17.09 -1.98 -2.00
C ILE A 176 -15.77 -1.35 -1.57
N ALA A 177 -15.24 -1.70 -0.40
CA ALA A 177 -13.96 -1.19 0.11
C ALA A 177 -12.80 -1.43 -0.87
N ARG A 178 -12.75 -2.59 -1.52
CA ARG A 178 -11.73 -2.93 -2.54
C ARG A 178 -11.75 -1.99 -3.75
N ARG A 179 -12.87 -1.34 -4.07
CA ARG A 179 -12.95 -0.39 -5.20
C ARG A 179 -12.11 0.88 -4.96
N GLU A 180 -11.74 1.16 -3.72
CA GLU A 180 -10.82 2.25 -3.37
C GLU A 180 -9.40 2.03 -3.90
N PHE A 181 -9.09 0.80 -4.33
CA PHE A 181 -7.91 0.39 -5.09
C PHE A 181 -8.27 0.12 -6.56
N SER A 182 -8.67 1.16 -7.28
CA SER A 182 -9.04 1.04 -8.69
C SER A 182 -8.30 2.05 -9.55
N LEU A 183 -8.29 1.77 -10.87
CA LEU A 183 -7.77 2.71 -11.86
C LEU A 183 -8.46 4.07 -11.74
N ARG A 184 -9.73 4.16 -11.32
CA ARG A 184 -10.40 5.45 -11.09
C ARG A 184 -9.56 6.42 -10.26
N TYR A 185 -8.84 5.92 -9.26
CA TYR A 185 -8.04 6.71 -8.34
C TYR A 185 -6.53 6.68 -8.63
N GLY A 186 -6.12 6.08 -9.76
CA GLY A 186 -4.72 6.00 -10.17
C GLY A 186 -3.91 4.93 -9.45
N TRP A 187 -4.58 3.94 -8.87
CA TRP A 187 -3.92 2.81 -8.24
C TRP A 187 -3.61 1.72 -9.27
N PHE A 188 -2.39 1.17 -9.19
CA PHE A 188 -1.95 0.03 -10.00
C PHE A 188 -1.31 -1.02 -9.10
N ALA A 189 -1.56 -2.30 -9.40
CA ALA A 189 -0.94 -3.44 -8.73
C ALA A 189 0.51 -3.67 -9.22
N MET A 190 1.35 -2.64 -9.14
CA MET A 190 2.74 -2.69 -9.58
C MET A 190 3.61 -1.74 -8.77
N GLY A 191 4.80 -2.21 -8.37
CA GLY A 191 5.84 -1.38 -7.77
C GLY A 191 5.74 -1.19 -6.26
N GLY A 192 4.96 -2.02 -5.56
CA GLY A 192 4.84 -2.05 -4.10
C GLY A 192 3.44 -1.77 -3.53
N PRO A 193 2.63 -0.84 -4.09
CA PRO A 193 1.28 -0.52 -3.58
C PRO A 193 0.32 -1.70 -3.44
N GLU A 194 0.53 -2.78 -4.18
CA GLU A 194 -0.20 -4.04 -4.03
C GLU A 194 -0.16 -4.62 -2.61
N ARG A 195 0.86 -4.27 -1.82
CA ARG A 195 0.99 -4.71 -0.43
C ARG A 195 0.01 -4.02 0.52
N LEU A 196 -0.52 -2.85 0.17
CA LEU A 196 -1.54 -2.17 0.98
C LEU A 196 -2.91 -2.84 0.84
N VAL A 197 -3.29 -3.28 -0.36
CA VAL A 197 -4.57 -3.98 -0.56
C VAL A 197 -4.59 -5.35 0.14
N LYS A 198 -3.41 -5.96 0.38
CA LYS A 198 -3.29 -7.21 1.16
C LYS A 198 -3.84 -7.12 2.57
N VAL A 199 -3.94 -5.93 3.15
CA VAL A 199 -4.62 -5.75 4.45
C VAL A 199 -6.08 -6.21 4.39
N LEU A 200 -6.76 -5.94 3.27
CA LEU A 200 -8.14 -6.41 3.05
C LEU A 200 -8.20 -7.92 2.83
N ASP A 201 -7.21 -8.50 2.14
CA ASP A 201 -7.09 -9.95 1.96
C ASP A 201 -6.92 -10.65 3.31
N TRP A 202 -6.01 -10.17 4.17
CA TRP A 202 -5.78 -10.76 5.48
C TRP A 202 -6.98 -10.62 6.41
N TYR A 203 -7.73 -9.52 6.31
CA TYR A 203 -8.97 -9.38 7.06
C TYR A 203 -10.03 -10.37 6.59
N GLU A 204 -10.22 -10.52 5.27
CA GLU A 204 -11.14 -11.49 4.67
C GLU A 204 -10.77 -12.94 5.03
N ASP A 205 -9.48 -13.29 4.95
CA ASP A 205 -8.97 -14.61 5.34
C ASP A 205 -9.21 -14.89 6.83
N TRP A 206 -9.01 -13.90 7.70
CA TRP A 206 -9.28 -14.04 9.12
C TRP A 206 -10.77 -14.25 9.39
N LEU A 207 -11.65 -13.46 8.76
CA LEU A 207 -13.11 -13.62 8.86
C LEU A 207 -13.56 -15.03 8.45
N ALA A 208 -13.00 -15.56 7.36
CA ALA A 208 -13.30 -16.91 6.89
C ALA A 208 -12.82 -17.98 7.88
N LYS A 209 -11.60 -17.84 8.42
CA LYS A 209 -11.02 -18.77 9.41
C LYS A 209 -11.80 -18.79 10.73
N THR A 210 -12.33 -17.63 11.16
CA THR A 210 -13.09 -17.52 12.42
C THR A 210 -14.60 -17.63 12.23
N ASN A 211 -15.07 -17.92 11.01
CA ASN A 211 -16.50 -17.96 10.65
C ASN A 211 -17.26 -16.71 11.14
N THR A 212 -16.64 -15.53 10.97
CA THR A 212 -17.16 -14.24 11.45
C THR A 212 -17.55 -13.37 10.26
N THR A 213 -18.53 -12.48 10.45
CA THR A 213 -18.95 -11.52 9.43
C THR A 213 -18.26 -10.16 9.63
N SER A 214 -18.02 -9.47 8.51
CA SER A 214 -17.46 -8.11 8.54
C SER A 214 -18.48 -7.15 9.18
N SER A 215 -18.07 -6.48 10.25
CA SER A 215 -18.77 -5.35 10.86
C SER A 215 -17.76 -4.33 11.36
N LYS A 216 -18.24 -3.15 11.78
CA LYS A 216 -17.41 -2.12 12.41
C LYS A 216 -16.66 -2.69 13.63
N GLU A 217 -17.37 -3.37 14.52
CA GLU A 217 -16.86 -3.94 15.77
C GLU A 217 -15.83 -5.04 15.47
N THR A 218 -16.16 -5.92 14.52
CA THR A 218 -15.27 -6.99 14.09
C THR A 218 -13.97 -6.43 13.50
N LEU A 219 -14.04 -5.38 12.67
CA LEU A 219 -12.85 -4.73 12.11
C LEU A 219 -11.98 -4.11 13.21
N ILE A 220 -12.60 -3.40 14.16
CA ILE A 220 -11.89 -2.79 15.29
C ILE A 220 -11.17 -3.86 16.13
N ALA A 221 -11.86 -4.96 16.44
CA ALA A 221 -11.30 -6.09 17.17
C ALA A 221 -10.11 -6.71 16.42
N TRP A 222 -10.28 -6.96 15.12
CA TRP A 222 -9.22 -7.52 14.29
C TRP A 222 -7.98 -6.63 14.24
N VAL A 223 -8.13 -5.34 13.95
CA VAL A 223 -6.98 -4.39 13.91
C VAL A 223 -6.30 -4.30 15.28
N SER A 224 -7.06 -4.40 16.37
CA SER A 224 -6.54 -4.21 17.72
C SER A 224 -5.81 -5.44 18.27
N GLN A 225 -6.27 -6.65 17.92
CA GLN A 225 -5.87 -7.89 18.60
C GLN A 225 -5.25 -8.94 17.66
N HIS A 226 -5.54 -8.89 16.36
CA HIS A 226 -5.21 -9.97 15.44
C HIS A 226 -4.36 -9.54 14.25
N TYR A 227 -4.36 -8.25 13.90
CA TYR A 227 -3.60 -7.75 12.77
C TYR A 227 -2.09 -7.94 12.95
N LYS A 228 -1.49 -8.68 12.03
CA LYS A 228 -0.04 -8.89 11.90
C LYS A 228 0.39 -8.47 10.49
N PRO A 229 1.37 -7.58 10.32
CA PRO A 229 1.78 -7.08 9.01
C PRO A 229 2.55 -8.14 8.19
N GLY A 230 1.83 -9.05 7.53
CA GLY A 230 2.45 -10.09 6.70
C GLY A 230 3.36 -11.00 7.53
N HIS A 231 4.58 -11.24 7.06
CA HIS A 231 5.57 -12.09 7.73
C HIS A 231 6.26 -11.42 8.93
N LEU A 232 6.02 -10.13 9.17
CA LEU A 232 6.80 -9.28 10.09
C LEU A 232 6.35 -9.43 11.56
N TRP A 233 6.17 -10.66 12.04
CA TRP A 233 5.72 -10.92 13.41
C TRP A 233 6.41 -12.12 14.05
N ALA A 234 7.15 -11.85 15.11
CA ALA A 234 8.03 -12.81 15.78
C ALA A 234 7.86 -12.81 17.30
N GLU A 235 8.37 -13.84 17.93
CA GLU A 235 8.69 -13.87 19.35
C GLU A 235 10.17 -14.26 19.50
N ILE A 236 10.90 -13.56 20.37
CA ILE A 236 12.35 -13.76 20.56
C ILE A 236 12.58 -14.20 22.01
N GLU A 237 13.01 -15.45 22.18
CA GLU A 237 13.36 -16.06 23.46
C GLU A 237 14.89 -16.00 23.66
N PRO A 238 15.39 -15.31 24.70
CA PRO A 238 16.81 -15.33 25.04
C PRO A 238 17.17 -16.66 25.71
N LEU A 239 18.02 -17.47 25.09
CA LEU A 239 18.49 -18.75 25.66
C LEU A 239 19.73 -18.54 26.53
N ALA A 240 20.69 -17.75 26.06
CA ALA A 240 21.89 -17.39 26.81
C ALA A 240 22.41 -16.04 26.31
N VAL A 241 22.35 -15.00 27.16
CA VAL A 241 22.79 -13.65 26.79
C VAL A 241 23.69 -13.11 27.91
N PRO A 242 24.98 -12.83 27.63
CA PRO A 242 25.87 -12.25 28.62
C PRO A 242 25.35 -10.88 29.04
N GLN A 243 25.43 -10.60 30.34
CA GLN A 243 25.03 -9.30 30.89
C GLN A 243 26.17 -8.29 30.87
N ARG A 244 27.42 -8.77 30.79
CA ARG A 244 28.64 -7.97 30.80
C ARG A 244 29.72 -8.58 29.92
N TRP A 245 30.54 -7.74 29.28
CA TRP A 245 31.74 -8.15 28.56
C TRP A 245 32.74 -6.98 28.47
N GLN A 246 34.02 -7.28 28.21
CA GLN A 246 35.07 -6.27 28.15
C GLN A 246 35.08 -5.51 26.81
N VAL A 247 35.55 -4.26 26.81
CA VAL A 247 35.81 -3.49 25.59
C VAL A 247 36.71 -4.28 24.63
N GLY A 248 36.31 -4.35 23.36
CA GLY A 248 37.02 -5.10 22.32
C GLY A 248 36.88 -6.63 22.36
N GLN A 249 36.31 -7.21 23.44
CA GLN A 249 36.10 -8.65 23.54
C GLN A 249 34.89 -9.08 22.68
N ALA A 250 35.05 -10.20 21.97
CA ALA A 250 33.93 -10.82 21.27
C ALA A 250 32.96 -11.46 22.29
N ALA A 251 31.67 -11.13 22.16
CA ALA A 251 30.58 -11.74 22.91
C ALA A 251 29.54 -12.28 21.93
N ALA A 252 28.80 -13.30 22.34
CA ALA A 252 27.70 -13.85 21.57
C ALA A 252 26.52 -14.18 22.48
N GLY A 253 25.30 -13.98 21.97
CA GLY A 253 24.06 -14.41 22.60
C GLY A 253 23.44 -15.56 21.80
N ARG A 254 22.76 -16.48 22.49
CA ARG A 254 21.90 -17.48 21.87
C ARG A 254 20.45 -17.10 22.05
N PHE A 255 19.71 -17.16 20.95
CA PHE A 255 18.30 -16.83 20.89
C PHE A 255 17.55 -17.92 20.15
N ARG A 256 16.31 -18.19 20.58
CA ARG A 256 15.33 -18.90 19.77
C ARG A 256 14.31 -17.90 19.26
N VAL A 257 14.09 -17.90 17.95
CA VAL A 257 13.08 -17.06 17.32
C VAL A 257 11.92 -17.92 16.85
N TYR A 258 10.71 -17.51 17.18
CA TYR A 258 9.48 -18.20 16.81
C TYR A 258 8.72 -17.41 15.74
N ASN A 259 8.39 -18.06 14.63
CA ASN A 259 7.54 -17.47 13.61
C ASN A 259 6.10 -17.45 14.11
N ARG A 260 5.65 -16.25 14.51
CA ARG A 260 4.30 -15.99 15.01
C ARG A 260 3.43 -15.31 13.94
N SER A 261 3.93 -15.17 12.72
CA SER A 261 3.18 -14.68 11.57
C SER A 261 2.45 -15.83 10.87
N ASP A 262 1.55 -15.47 9.96
CA ASP A 262 0.82 -16.44 9.13
C ASP A 262 1.61 -16.82 7.85
N PHE A 263 2.84 -16.33 7.70
CA PHE A 263 3.67 -16.49 6.51
C PHE A 263 5.05 -17.07 6.86
N SER A 264 5.64 -17.83 5.95
CA SER A 264 7.00 -18.34 6.15
C SER A 264 8.03 -17.21 6.17
N TRP A 265 9.06 -17.35 6.99
CA TRP A 265 10.26 -16.54 6.91
C TRP A 265 11.28 -17.18 5.99
N GLU A 266 11.96 -16.34 5.22
CA GLU A 266 13.00 -16.75 4.30
C GLU A 266 14.32 -16.14 4.78
N PHE A 267 15.10 -16.90 5.53
CA PHE A 267 16.49 -16.53 5.81
C PHE A 267 17.33 -16.78 4.56
N ARG A 268 18.29 -15.90 4.28
CA ARG A 268 19.14 -15.96 3.09
C ARG A 268 20.58 -15.67 3.45
N ILE A 269 21.52 -16.13 2.62
CA ILE A 269 22.94 -15.78 2.76
C ILE A 269 23.18 -14.28 2.49
N SER A 270 22.42 -13.69 1.57
CA SER A 270 22.59 -12.29 1.17
C SER A 270 22.09 -11.32 2.24
N PRO A 271 22.87 -10.29 2.62
CA PRO A 271 22.42 -9.28 3.59
C PRO A 271 21.38 -8.30 3.01
N ARG A 272 21.08 -8.39 1.71
CA ARG A 272 20.11 -7.51 1.03
C ARG A 272 18.77 -8.20 0.80
N ARG A 273 18.60 -9.44 1.26
CA ARG A 273 17.38 -10.21 1.03
C ARG A 273 17.08 -11.10 2.22
N GLY A 274 15.79 -11.29 2.50
CA GLY A 274 15.35 -12.23 3.51
C GLY A 274 15.41 -11.66 4.92
N VAL A 275 15.16 -12.54 5.87
CA VAL A 275 15.07 -12.24 7.29
C VAL A 275 16.38 -12.58 7.97
N HIS A 276 16.83 -11.71 8.88
CA HIS A 276 18.03 -11.90 9.69
C HIS A 276 17.78 -11.47 11.13
N LEU A 277 18.49 -12.06 12.08
CA LEU A 277 18.48 -11.60 13.47
C LEU A 277 19.58 -10.56 13.64
N ARG A 278 19.26 -9.40 14.22
CA ARG A 278 20.22 -8.30 14.39
C ARG A 278 20.17 -7.76 15.81
N ALA A 279 21.34 -7.39 16.31
CA ALA A 279 21.52 -6.71 17.59
C ALA A 279 22.00 -5.27 17.38
N TRP A 280 21.60 -4.38 18.29
CA TRP A 280 22.13 -3.03 18.41
C TRP A 280 22.44 -2.69 19.87
N LEU A 281 23.43 -1.83 20.08
CA LEU A 281 23.67 -1.18 21.36
C LEU A 281 23.12 0.25 21.33
N LEU A 282 22.11 0.49 22.15
CA LEU A 282 21.48 1.80 22.28
C LEU A 282 22.04 2.51 23.53
N PRO A 283 22.41 3.80 23.43
CA PRO A 283 22.88 4.57 24.59
C PRO A 283 21.74 4.94 25.57
N LYS A 284 20.48 4.84 25.11
CA LYS A 284 19.27 5.14 25.89
C LYS A 284 18.10 4.32 25.39
N ASP A 285 17.12 4.10 26.26
CA ASP A 285 15.90 3.40 25.89
C ASP A 285 14.97 4.31 25.08
N ILE A 286 14.92 4.09 23.76
CA ILE A 286 14.07 4.83 22.83
C ILE A 286 13.12 3.90 22.08
N ALA A 287 11.89 4.33 21.88
CA ALA A 287 10.99 3.66 20.96
C ALA A 287 11.52 3.81 19.51
N ILE A 288 11.64 2.69 18.80
CA ILE A 288 12.08 2.67 17.40
C ILE A 288 10.83 2.65 16.54
N SER A 289 10.66 3.71 15.75
CA SER A 289 9.52 3.92 14.85
C SER A 289 9.95 4.17 13.41
N ASP A 290 11.25 4.39 13.20
CA ASP A 290 11.88 4.64 11.92
C ASP A 290 13.21 3.87 11.89
N PRO A 291 13.50 3.06 10.85
CA PRO A 291 14.77 2.35 10.75
C PRO A 291 15.98 3.28 10.84
N ALA A 292 15.87 4.52 10.35
CA ALA A 292 16.94 5.50 10.37
C ALA A 292 17.42 5.85 11.80
N GLN A 293 16.61 5.60 12.83
CA GLN A 293 17.02 5.79 14.24
C GLN A 293 18.10 4.79 14.69
N LEU A 294 18.29 3.71 13.94
CA LEU A 294 19.30 2.69 14.20
C LEU A 294 20.58 2.89 13.38
N ASP A 295 20.58 3.84 12.44
CA ASP A 295 21.73 4.09 11.57
C ASP A 295 22.91 4.62 12.39
N GLY A 296 24.10 4.06 12.12
CA GLY A 296 25.34 4.43 12.81
C GLY A 296 25.49 3.86 14.23
N LEU A 297 24.48 3.18 14.78
CA LEU A 297 24.63 2.50 16.06
C LEU A 297 25.48 1.22 15.90
N PRO A 298 26.27 0.83 16.92
CA PRO A 298 26.96 -0.45 16.91
C PRO A 298 25.98 -1.60 16.71
N THR A 299 26.21 -2.42 15.69
CA THR A 299 25.32 -3.50 15.29
C THR A 299 26.09 -4.73 14.81
N ASP A 300 25.47 -5.90 14.97
CA ASP A 300 25.94 -7.15 14.41
C ASP A 300 24.74 -8.07 14.14
N ALA A 301 24.89 -9.08 13.28
CA ALA A 301 23.78 -9.89 12.79
C ALA A 301 24.13 -11.37 12.60
N ALA A 302 23.09 -12.20 12.61
CA ALA A 302 23.14 -13.62 12.33
C ALA A 302 21.98 -14.04 11.42
N GLY A 303 22.00 -15.30 10.97
CA GLY A 303 21.00 -15.80 10.03
C GLY A 303 21.36 -15.59 8.56
N PHE A 304 22.66 -15.55 8.23
CA PHE A 304 23.14 -15.48 6.85
C PHE A 304 23.28 -16.88 6.24
N PHE A 305 22.16 -17.58 6.10
CA PHE A 305 22.06 -18.91 5.50
C PHE A 305 20.67 -19.13 4.90
N ASP A 306 20.54 -20.06 3.96
CA ASP A 306 19.25 -20.38 3.35
C ASP A 306 18.44 -21.34 4.23
N VAL A 307 17.36 -20.82 4.84
CA VAL A 307 16.36 -21.66 5.52
C VAL A 307 14.98 -21.01 5.43
N THR A 308 13.96 -21.85 5.27
CA THR A 308 12.56 -21.44 5.38
C THR A 308 12.04 -21.82 6.77
N VAL A 309 11.54 -20.85 7.53
CA VAL A 309 10.88 -21.10 8.82
C VAL A 309 9.37 -20.95 8.62
N PRO A 310 8.58 -22.04 8.60
CA PRO A 310 7.15 -21.98 8.36
C PRO A 310 6.40 -21.27 9.50
N PRO A 311 5.14 -20.86 9.30
CA PRO A 311 4.27 -20.37 10.39
C PRO A 311 4.24 -21.34 11.57
N GLY A 312 4.43 -20.84 12.79
CA GLY A 312 4.54 -21.64 14.01
C GLY A 312 5.89 -22.34 14.22
N GLY A 313 6.79 -22.30 13.23
CA GLY A 313 8.15 -22.84 13.33
C GLY A 313 9.06 -21.99 14.22
N SER A 314 10.25 -22.52 14.50
CA SER A 314 11.28 -21.80 15.26
C SER A 314 12.67 -22.08 14.75
N LEU A 315 13.62 -21.19 15.06
CA LEU A 315 15.02 -21.31 14.70
C LEU A 315 15.89 -20.84 15.87
N GLU A 316 16.91 -21.63 16.21
CA GLU A 316 17.94 -21.20 17.15
C GLU A 316 19.11 -20.56 16.42
N LEU A 317 19.54 -19.41 16.92
CA LEU A 317 20.61 -18.60 16.34
C LEU A 317 21.62 -18.23 17.42
N THR A 318 22.91 -18.37 17.08
CA THR A 318 23.98 -17.71 17.83
C THR A 318 24.28 -16.39 17.16
N LEU A 319 24.03 -15.30 17.87
CA LEU A 319 24.16 -13.93 17.42
C LEU A 319 25.44 -13.33 18.01
N PRO A 320 26.44 -12.96 17.19
CA PRO A 320 27.51 -12.10 17.69
C PRO A 320 26.91 -10.80 18.23
N LEU A 321 27.36 -10.36 19.40
CA LEU A 321 26.88 -9.13 20.00
C LEU A 321 27.75 -7.95 19.55
N PRO A 322 27.17 -6.76 19.34
CA PRO A 322 27.93 -5.63 18.81
C PRO A 322 29.05 -5.24 19.76
N ARG A 323 30.19 -4.84 19.19
CA ARG A 323 31.32 -4.31 19.95
C ARG A 323 31.10 -2.83 20.24
N SER A 324 31.69 -2.36 21.34
CA SER A 324 31.80 -0.94 21.67
C SER A 324 33.25 -0.64 21.98
N ASP A 325 33.75 0.48 21.48
CA ASP A 325 35.10 1.00 21.81
C ASP A 325 35.11 1.78 23.13
N GLN A 326 33.93 1.96 23.74
CA GLN A 326 33.74 2.66 25.00
C GLN A 326 33.10 1.75 26.04
N ALA A 327 33.66 1.76 27.25
CA ALA A 327 33.01 1.21 28.42
C ALA A 327 31.75 2.03 28.74
N GLY A 328 30.71 1.37 29.21
CA GLY A 328 29.45 2.03 29.51
C GLY A 328 28.29 1.05 29.67
N ARG A 329 27.13 1.62 30.01
CA ARG A 329 25.88 0.89 30.14
C ARG A 329 25.03 1.13 28.89
N PHE A 330 24.68 0.05 28.20
CA PHE A 330 23.91 0.11 26.95
C PHE A 330 22.65 -0.72 27.06
N LEU A 331 21.62 -0.34 26.30
CA LEU A 331 20.48 -1.19 26.07
C LEU A 331 20.76 -2.07 24.85
N LEU A 332 20.90 -3.37 25.06
CA LEU A 332 20.95 -4.36 23.99
C LEU A 332 19.54 -4.55 23.43
N LEU A 333 19.34 -4.12 22.19
CA LEU A 333 18.14 -4.38 21.39
C LEU A 333 18.44 -5.54 20.44
N VAL A 334 17.61 -6.57 20.44
CA VAL A 334 17.66 -7.65 19.45
C VAL A 334 16.30 -7.76 18.76
N ASP A 335 16.32 -7.78 17.44
CA ASP A 335 15.13 -7.85 16.59
C ASP A 335 15.38 -8.69 15.34
N LEU A 336 14.32 -9.22 14.75
CA LEU A 336 14.35 -9.74 13.39
C LEU A 336 14.21 -8.57 12.41
N VAL A 337 14.95 -8.65 11.31
CA VAL A 337 15.00 -7.63 10.27
C VAL A 337 14.78 -8.30 8.94
N ASP A 338 13.77 -7.85 8.20
CA ASP A 338 13.68 -8.14 6.77
C ASP A 338 14.54 -7.11 6.04
N ALA A 339 15.41 -7.56 5.14
CA ALA A 339 16.34 -6.68 4.45
C ALA A 339 15.64 -5.61 3.57
N CYS A 340 14.40 -5.84 3.13
CA CYS A 340 13.62 -4.90 2.34
C CYS A 340 12.69 -4.03 3.21
N ASP A 341 12.09 -4.61 4.25
CA ASP A 341 11.07 -3.93 5.06
C ASP A 341 11.60 -3.29 6.35
N GLY A 342 12.75 -3.74 6.84
CA GLY A 342 13.37 -3.28 8.07
C GLY A 342 13.02 -4.14 9.31
N PRO A 343 13.29 -3.60 10.51
CA PRO A 343 13.07 -4.30 11.78
C PRO A 343 11.60 -4.61 12.04
N PHE A 344 11.31 -5.83 12.48
CA PHE A 344 9.95 -6.31 12.77
C PHE A 344 9.31 -5.51 13.91
N GLY A 345 10.11 -5.02 14.85
CA GLY A 345 9.67 -4.18 15.97
C GLY A 345 8.92 -2.93 15.53
N ILE A 346 9.30 -2.33 14.39
CA ILE A 346 8.60 -1.15 13.84
C ILE A 346 7.16 -1.49 13.44
N TYR A 347 6.94 -2.73 13.00
CA TYR A 347 5.63 -3.25 12.60
C TYR A 347 4.78 -3.69 13.80
N GLY A 348 5.32 -3.64 15.01
CA GLY A 348 4.67 -3.99 16.27
C GLY A 348 5.09 -5.34 16.85
N SER A 349 6.00 -6.07 16.20
CA SER A 349 6.51 -7.33 16.72
C SER A 349 7.25 -7.11 18.04
N PRO A 350 7.10 -7.99 19.04
CA PRO A 350 7.93 -7.99 20.23
C PRO A 350 9.43 -8.04 19.89
N THR A 351 10.23 -7.26 20.63
CA THR A 351 11.70 -7.22 20.52
C THR A 351 12.32 -7.62 21.85
N PHE A 352 13.54 -8.16 21.82
CA PHE A 352 14.30 -8.40 23.05
C PHE A 352 15.07 -7.14 23.43
N ARG A 353 14.91 -6.68 24.67
CA ARG A 353 15.57 -5.48 25.21
C ARG A 353 16.15 -5.80 26.58
N ARG A 354 17.43 -5.51 26.80
CA ARG A 354 18.07 -5.70 28.11
C ARG A 354 19.22 -4.74 28.32
N TRP A 355 19.31 -4.17 29.52
CA TRP A 355 20.48 -3.39 29.91
C TRP A 355 21.70 -4.30 30.12
N ILE A 356 22.82 -3.96 29.51
CA ILE A 356 24.11 -4.64 29.62
C ILE A 356 25.21 -3.64 29.99
N ALA A 357 26.34 -4.13 30.51
CA ALA A 357 27.52 -3.32 30.78
C ALA A 357 28.69 -3.76 29.91
N ILE A 358 29.38 -2.80 29.32
CA ILE A 358 30.66 -3.02 28.65
C ILE A 358 31.70 -2.37 29.55
N GLU A 359 32.66 -3.17 30.01
CA GLU A 359 33.67 -2.77 31.01
C GLU A 359 35.03 -2.53 30.37
#